data_AF-A0A554IBI4-F1
#
_entry.id   AF-A0A554IBI4-F1
#
_cell.length_a   1.000
_cell.length_b   1.000
_cell.length_c   1.000
_cell.angle_alpha   90.00
_cell.angle_beta   90.00
_cell.angle_gamma   90.00
#
_symmetry.space_group_name_H-M   'P 1'
#
loop_
_entity.id
_entity.type
_entity.pdbx_description
1 polymer ?
#
loop_
_entity_poly.entity_id
_entity_poly.type
_entity_poly.pdbx_seq_one_letter_code
_entity_poly.pdbx_strand_id
1 'polypeptide(L)'
;MSINILKKKGEWVRKNQGDIAIVIGFVLVAAIAFGAGRLSAPEIIRNPIVIEEPNSTSSINLFGNVSQPPIATEQGSAAATSEKGLFVASRGGTKYHWSWCSWGQRIKTENQIWFNSEAQAQAAGYSPCACIKNKAPAGYSAK
;
A
#
# COMPACT_ATOMS: atom_id res chain seq x y z
N MET A 1 -38.02 32.53 -15.44
CA MET A 1 -36.58 32.75 -15.70
C MET A 1 -35.88 31.53 -16.34
N SER A 2 -36.32 30.30 -16.07
CA SER A 2 -35.66 29.05 -16.52
C SER A 2 -35.75 28.74 -18.02
N ILE A 3 -36.77 29.22 -18.73
CA ILE A 3 -37.01 28.88 -20.14
C ILE A 3 -35.98 29.55 -21.08
N ASN A 4 -35.57 30.78 -20.77
CA ASN A 4 -34.57 31.50 -21.57
C ASN A 4 -33.16 30.89 -21.45
N ILE A 5 -32.84 30.29 -20.31
CA ILE A 5 -31.53 29.66 -20.07
C ILE A 5 -31.39 28.37 -20.89
N LEU A 6 -32.46 27.57 -20.99
CA LEU A 6 -32.47 26.33 -21.77
C LEU A 6 -32.38 26.61 -23.28
N LYS A 7 -33.11 27.61 -23.78
CA LYS A 7 -33.02 28.03 -25.19
C LYS A 7 -31.62 28.54 -25.54
N LYS A 8 -31.03 29.38 -24.69
CA LYS A 8 -29.69 29.93 -24.88
C LYS A 8 -28.60 28.83 -24.86
N LYS A 9 -28.75 27.83 -23.99
CA LYS A 9 -27.87 26.66 -23.95
C LYS A 9 -27.99 25.80 -25.21
N GLY A 10 -29.22 25.55 -25.69
CA GLY A 10 -29.45 24.77 -26.91
C GLY A 10 -28.85 25.42 -28.17
N GLU A 11 -28.97 26.74 -28.31
CA GLU A 11 -28.34 27.47 -29.41
C GLU A 11 -26.81 27.49 -29.31
N TRP A 12 -26.27 27.63 -28.09
CA TRP A 12 -24.83 27.55 -27.87
C TRP A 12 -24.28 26.17 -28.22
N VAL A 13 -24.97 25.10 -27.82
CA VAL A 13 -24.60 23.74 -28.19
C VAL A 13 -24.64 23.57 -29.71
N ARG A 14 -25.69 24.07 -30.37
CA ARG A 14 -25.83 23.98 -31.84
C ARG A 14 -24.72 24.74 -32.58
N LYS A 15 -24.30 25.89 -32.06
CA LYS A 15 -23.19 26.67 -32.63
C LYS A 15 -21.83 25.99 -32.46
N ASN A 16 -21.62 25.27 -31.36
CA ASN A 16 -20.34 24.64 -31.02
C ASN A 16 -20.37 23.11 -31.22
N GLN A 17 -21.28 22.56 -32.02
CA GLN A 17 -21.45 21.09 -32.15
C GLN A 17 -20.19 20.38 -32.59
N GLY A 18 -19.42 20.95 -33.53
CA GLY A 18 -18.17 20.37 -34.01
C GLY A 18 -17.13 20.26 -32.89
N ASP A 19 -16.86 21.36 -32.20
CA ASP A 19 -15.89 21.39 -31.09
C ASP A 19 -16.32 20.49 -29.93
N ILE A 20 -17.62 20.49 -29.60
CA ILE A 20 -18.19 19.62 -28.57
C ILE A 20 -18.04 18.14 -28.98
N ALA A 21 -18.29 17.79 -30.25
CA ALA A 21 -18.12 16.43 -30.74
C ALA A 21 -16.65 15.98 -30.70
N ILE A 22 -15.70 16.87 -31.00
CA ILE A 22 -14.26 16.61 -30.88
C ILE A 22 -13.87 16.36 -29.42
N VAL A 23 -14.31 17.23 -28.49
CA VAL A 23 -14.03 17.08 -27.06
C VAL A 23 -14.65 15.80 -26.51
N ILE A 24 -15.91 15.51 -26.83
CA ILE A 24 -16.58 14.27 -26.43
C ILE A 24 -15.85 13.06 -27.01
N GLY A 25 -15.45 13.10 -28.28
CA GLY A 25 -14.65 12.05 -28.90
C GLY A 25 -13.34 11.79 -28.16
N PHE A 26 -12.60 12.84 -27.81
CA PHE A 26 -11.37 12.71 -27.04
C PHE A 26 -11.60 12.09 -25.65
N VAL A 27 -12.66 12.50 -24.96
CA VAL A 27 -13.07 11.93 -23.68
C VAL A 27 -13.44 10.45 -23.82
N LEU A 28 -14.15 10.06 -24.88
CA LEU A 28 -14.49 8.66 -25.15
C LEU A 28 -13.22 7.83 -25.40
N VAL A 29 -12.29 8.32 -26.21
CA VAL A 29 -11.02 7.63 -26.48
C VAL A 29 -10.23 7.44 -25.18
N ALA A 30 -10.15 8.48 -24.34
CA ALA A 30 -9.48 8.39 -23.04
C ALA A 30 -10.17 7.38 -22.10
N ALA A 31 -11.51 7.34 -22.06
CA ALA A 31 -12.26 6.40 -21.25
C ALA A 31 -12.05 4.93 -21.71
N ILE A 32 -12.01 4.70 -23.02
CA ILE A 32 -11.73 3.37 -23.59
C ILE A 32 -10.29 2.94 -23.25
N ALA A 33 -9.31 3.81 -23.44
CA ALA A 33 -7.91 3.53 -23.08
C ALA A 33 -7.75 3.25 -21.57
N PHE A 34 -8.43 4.04 -20.73
CA PHE A 34 -8.46 3.82 -19.29
C PHE A 34 -9.12 2.49 -18.90
N GLY A 35 -10.24 2.16 -19.54
CA GLY A 35 -10.92 0.88 -19.37
C GLY A 35 -10.04 -0.31 -19.77
N ALA A 36 -9.38 -0.21 -20.93
CA ALA A 36 -8.44 -1.22 -21.40
C ALA A 36 -7.24 -1.37 -20.45
N GLY A 37 -6.63 -0.26 -20.02
CA GLY A 37 -5.53 -0.30 -19.05
C GLY A 37 -5.92 -0.89 -17.69
N ARG A 38 -7.15 -0.65 -17.22
CA ARG A 38 -7.69 -1.27 -16.00
C ARG A 38 -7.88 -2.78 -16.14
N LEU A 39 -8.22 -3.28 -17.33
CA LEU A 39 -8.37 -4.70 -17.62
C LEU A 39 -7.02 -5.38 -17.89
N SER A 40 -6.06 -4.67 -18.45
CA SER A 40 -4.71 -5.16 -18.74
C SER A 40 -3.79 -5.18 -17.52
N ALA A 41 -4.30 -5.05 -16.29
CA ALA A 41 -3.51 -5.31 -15.11
C ALA A 41 -3.11 -6.79 -15.12
N PRO A 42 -1.84 -7.14 -15.38
CA PRO A 42 -1.43 -8.53 -15.37
C PRO A 42 -1.62 -9.06 -13.96
N GLU A 43 -2.16 -10.27 -13.85
CA GLU A 43 -2.03 -11.05 -12.63
C GLU A 43 -0.54 -11.19 -12.37
N ILE A 44 -0.03 -10.47 -11.36
CA ILE A 44 1.36 -10.61 -10.93
C ILE A 44 1.41 -11.98 -10.27
N ILE A 45 1.59 -13.02 -11.08
CA ILE A 45 1.96 -14.36 -10.65
C ILE A 45 3.31 -14.19 -9.98
N ARG A 46 3.27 -13.96 -8.67
CA ARG A 46 4.46 -14.01 -7.82
C ARG A 46 4.85 -15.47 -7.78
N ASN A 47 5.70 -15.90 -8.69
CA ASN A 47 6.40 -17.17 -8.52
C ASN A 47 7.11 -17.07 -7.16
N PRO A 48 6.78 -17.96 -6.20
CA PRO A 48 7.43 -17.96 -4.91
C PRO A 48 8.90 -18.26 -5.16
N ILE A 49 9.76 -17.37 -4.69
CA ILE A 49 11.19 -17.61 -4.66
C ILE A 49 11.44 -18.75 -3.70
N VAL A 50 11.63 -19.96 -4.25
CA VAL A 50 12.08 -21.12 -3.49
C VAL A 50 13.55 -20.89 -3.23
N ILE A 51 13.90 -20.66 -1.97
CA ILE A 51 15.28 -20.68 -1.52
C ILE A 51 15.69 -22.16 -1.51
N GLU A 52 16.35 -22.62 -2.58
CA GLU A 52 17.12 -23.87 -2.50
C GLU A 52 18.31 -23.59 -1.57
N GLU A 53 18.20 -24.04 -0.33
CA GLU A 53 19.37 -24.15 0.54
C GLU A 53 20.30 -25.21 -0.07
N PRO A 54 21.55 -24.87 -0.46
CA PRO A 54 22.52 -25.91 -0.75
C PRO A 54 22.79 -26.61 0.58
N ASN A 55 22.30 -27.85 0.70
CA ASN A 55 22.71 -28.79 1.72
C ASN A 55 24.23 -28.99 1.61
N SER A 56 24.98 -28.09 2.23
CA SER A 56 26.39 -28.28 2.49
C SER A 56 26.47 -29.13 3.75
N THR A 57 26.39 -30.44 3.55
CA THR A 57 26.89 -31.45 4.50
C THR A 57 28.38 -31.18 4.74
N SER A 58 28.67 -30.28 5.66
CA SER A 58 29.98 -30.18 6.31
C SER A 58 29.83 -30.77 7.69
N SER A 59 30.07 -32.07 7.78
CA SER A 59 30.24 -32.78 9.05
C SER A 59 31.47 -32.24 9.78
N ILE A 60 31.27 -31.57 10.91
CA ILE A 60 32.23 -31.62 12.02
C ILE A 60 31.48 -32.04 13.28
N ASN A 61 31.65 -33.31 13.61
CA ASN A 61 31.35 -33.82 14.94
C ASN A 61 32.41 -33.27 15.90
N LEU A 62 32.00 -32.48 16.89
CA LEU A 62 32.79 -32.29 18.10
C LEU A 62 31.88 -32.45 19.31
N PHE A 63 31.80 -33.68 19.79
CA PHE A 63 31.24 -34.00 21.09
C PHE A 63 31.99 -33.22 22.17
N GLY A 64 31.25 -32.49 23.00
CA GLY A 64 31.75 -31.69 24.12
C GLY A 64 30.66 -31.42 25.16
N ASN A 65 29.94 -32.48 25.52
CA ASN A 65 29.20 -32.73 26.76
C ASN A 65 29.14 -31.62 27.85
N VAL A 66 27.99 -30.95 28.06
CA VAL A 66 27.52 -30.54 29.41
C VAL A 66 25.98 -30.48 29.49
N SER A 67 25.42 -31.45 30.23
CA SER A 67 24.24 -31.45 31.13
C SER A 67 22.93 -30.68 30.83
N GLN A 68 21.89 -31.46 30.48
CA GLN A 68 20.52 -31.61 31.09
C GLN A 68 19.93 -30.56 32.08
N PRO A 69 18.58 -30.52 32.31
CA PRO A 69 17.39 -30.96 31.54
C PRO A 69 16.15 -29.99 31.69
N PRO A 70 14.86 -30.41 31.56
CA PRO A 70 13.94 -29.98 30.50
C PRO A 70 12.75 -29.12 30.99
N ILE A 71 12.23 -28.18 30.19
CA ILE A 71 10.86 -27.68 30.41
C ILE A 71 10.11 -27.57 29.08
N ALA A 72 8.95 -28.22 29.11
CA ALA A 72 7.91 -28.41 28.12
C ALA A 72 7.66 -27.27 27.12
N THR A 73 7.54 -27.68 25.86
CA THR A 73 6.46 -27.34 24.90
C THR A 73 5.50 -26.22 25.32
N GLU A 74 5.46 -25.15 24.51
CA GLU A 74 4.28 -24.70 23.75
C GLU A 74 4.81 -24.04 22.46
N GLN A 75 4.80 -24.72 21.31
CA GLN A 75 3.73 -24.59 20.32
C GLN A 75 2.95 -23.28 20.39
N GLY A 76 3.56 -22.24 19.83
CA GLY A 76 2.90 -21.01 19.39
C GLY A 76 3.56 -20.53 18.12
N SER A 77 3.46 -21.32 17.05
CA SER A 77 3.85 -20.92 15.70
C SER A 77 2.96 -19.75 15.28
N ALA A 78 3.36 -18.54 15.68
CA ALA A 78 2.78 -17.31 15.21
C ALA A 78 3.08 -17.21 13.74
N ALA A 79 2.02 -17.40 12.96
CA ALA A 79 1.94 -17.21 11.53
C ALA A 79 2.96 -16.18 11.01
N ALA A 80 3.80 -16.63 10.09
CA ALA A 80 4.52 -15.78 9.15
C ALA A 80 3.51 -14.97 8.33
N THR A 81 2.93 -13.95 8.95
CA THR A 81 2.28 -12.84 8.27
C THR A 81 3.44 -12.06 7.69
N SER A 82 3.57 -12.00 6.36
CA SER A 82 4.44 -11.00 5.71
C SER A 82 4.23 -9.67 6.44
N GLU A 83 5.22 -9.27 7.24
CA GLU A 83 5.12 -8.19 8.21
C GLU A 83 4.96 -6.89 7.43
N LYS A 84 3.72 -6.55 7.07
CA LYS A 84 3.39 -5.18 6.69
C LYS A 84 3.75 -4.33 7.90
N GLY A 85 4.80 -3.52 7.77
CA GLY A 85 5.32 -2.69 8.85
C GLY A 85 4.20 -1.96 9.59
N LEU A 86 4.38 -1.74 10.88
CA LEU A 86 3.35 -1.10 11.72
C LEU A 86 2.99 0.31 11.21
N PHE A 87 3.95 0.98 10.56
CA PHE A 87 3.81 2.34 10.06
C PHE A 87 3.85 2.36 8.54
N VAL A 88 2.92 3.12 7.95
CA VAL A 88 2.81 3.38 6.52
C VAL A 88 2.95 4.87 6.24
N ALA A 89 3.84 5.24 5.32
CA ALA A 89 3.99 6.59 4.80
C ALA A 89 3.69 6.62 3.30
N SER A 90 3.43 7.80 2.77
CA SER A 90 3.28 8.02 1.33
C SER A 90 4.59 8.55 0.76
N ARG A 91 5.06 8.00 -0.36
CA ARG A 91 6.24 8.50 -1.08
C ARG A 91 6.13 9.97 -1.49
N GLY A 92 4.91 10.47 -1.70
CA GLY A 92 4.63 11.89 -1.98
C GLY A 92 4.17 12.69 -0.77
N GLY A 93 4.08 12.06 0.41
CA GLY A 93 3.66 12.69 1.65
C GLY A 93 4.85 13.02 2.54
N THR A 94 4.60 13.82 3.57
CA THR A 94 5.58 14.12 4.61
C THR A 94 5.25 13.44 5.94
N LYS A 95 4.18 12.62 5.98
CA LYS A 95 3.65 12.04 7.21
C LYS A 95 3.57 10.52 7.15
N TYR A 96 3.82 9.88 8.30
CA TYR A 96 3.57 8.46 8.52
C TYR A 96 2.32 8.22 9.36
N HIS A 97 1.70 7.07 9.18
CA HIS A 97 0.41 6.66 9.73
C HIS A 97 0.47 5.21 10.21
N TRP A 98 -0.47 4.79 11.05
CA TRP A 98 -0.67 3.37 11.35
C TRP A 98 -1.20 2.60 10.14
N SER A 99 -0.89 1.31 10.05
CA SER A 99 -1.41 0.40 9.01
C SER A 99 -2.94 0.30 8.98
N TRP A 100 -3.61 0.45 10.13
CA TRP A 100 -5.08 0.48 10.26
C TRP A 100 -5.66 1.91 10.29
N CYS A 101 -4.85 2.95 10.10
CA CYS A 101 -5.36 4.31 10.05
C CYS A 101 -6.09 4.56 8.72
N SER A 102 -7.29 5.14 8.77
CA SER A 102 -8.10 5.47 7.58
C SER A 102 -7.34 6.35 6.57
N TRP A 103 -6.43 7.20 7.04
CA TRP A 103 -5.57 8.02 6.17
C TRP A 103 -4.46 7.20 5.51
N GLY A 104 -3.87 6.23 6.22
CA GLY A 104 -2.85 5.32 5.68
C GLY A 104 -3.43 4.37 4.64
N GLN A 105 -4.65 3.87 4.86
CA GLN A 105 -5.35 2.98 3.94
C GLN A 105 -5.74 3.66 2.61
N ARG A 106 -5.87 4.99 2.59
CA ARG A 106 -6.18 5.76 1.38
C ARG A 106 -4.95 6.02 0.50
N ILE A 107 -3.74 5.73 0.99
CA ILE A 107 -2.52 5.86 0.21
C ILE A 107 -2.54 4.78 -0.87
N LYS A 108 -2.28 5.15 -2.13
CA LYS A 108 -2.14 4.18 -3.23
C LYS A 108 -1.02 3.21 -2.92
N THR A 109 -1.23 1.91 -3.12
CA THR A 109 -0.24 0.85 -2.85
C THR A 109 1.11 1.11 -3.51
N GLU A 110 1.12 1.69 -4.71
CA GLU A 110 2.32 2.12 -5.46
C GLU A 110 3.19 3.16 -4.74
N ASN A 111 2.59 3.93 -3.82
CA ASN A 111 3.26 5.00 -3.08
C ASN A 111 3.34 4.69 -1.59
N GLN A 112 2.97 3.49 -1.13
CA GLN A 112 3.08 3.11 0.26
C GLN A 112 4.51 2.70 0.59
N ILE A 113 5.07 3.34 1.61
CA ILE A 113 6.36 2.99 2.21
C ILE A 113 6.08 2.47 3.60
N TRP A 114 6.56 1.27 3.90
CA TRP A 114 6.32 0.59 5.17
C TRP A 114 7.55 0.69 6.05
N PHE A 115 7.34 1.02 7.32
CA PHE A 115 8.38 1.11 8.33
C PHE A 115 8.02 0.24 9.53
N ASN A 116 9.05 -0.38 10.12
CA ASN A 116 8.89 -1.24 11.30
C ASN A 116 8.96 -0.43 12.61
N SER A 117 9.50 0.79 12.57
CA SER A 117 9.61 1.67 13.74
C SER A 117 9.39 3.14 13.38
N GLU A 118 8.95 3.94 14.36
CA GLU A 118 8.82 5.40 14.21
C GLU A 118 10.18 6.06 13.97
N ALA A 119 11.24 5.58 14.65
CA ALA A 119 12.59 6.09 14.47
C ALA A 119 13.06 5.95 13.01
N GLN A 120 12.72 4.85 12.33
CA GLN A 120 13.06 4.64 10.93
C GLN A 120 12.28 5.61 10.02
N ALA A 121 11.00 5.84 10.29
CA ALA A 121 10.18 6.79 9.55
C ALA A 121 10.68 8.24 9.73
N GLN A 122 11.05 8.61 10.96
CA GLN A 122 11.60 9.93 11.29
C GLN A 122 13.00 10.13 10.69
N ALA A 123 13.86 9.12 10.72
CA ALA A 123 15.17 9.14 10.06
C ALA A 123 15.03 9.30 8.53
N ALA A 124 13.96 8.76 7.95
CA ALA A 124 13.61 8.95 6.55
C ALA A 124 12.94 10.31 6.25
N GLY A 125 12.78 11.19 7.25
CA GLY A 125 12.25 12.55 7.10
C GLY A 125 10.72 12.66 7.20
N TYR A 126 10.03 11.61 7.64
CA TYR A 126 8.57 11.62 7.79
C TYR A 126 8.15 12.04 9.21
N SER A 127 7.17 12.93 9.30
CA SER A 127 6.59 13.41 10.56
C SER A 127 5.39 12.58 11.03
N PRO A 128 5.14 12.49 12.34
CA PRO A 128 3.98 11.78 12.87
C PRO A 128 2.66 12.43 12.42
N CYS A 129 1.71 11.63 11.96
CA CYS A 129 0.33 12.08 11.78
C CYS A 129 -0.40 12.18 13.13
N ALA A 130 -1.41 13.03 13.24
CA ALA A 130 -2.31 13.07 14.40
C ALA A 130 -2.96 11.71 14.72
N CYS A 131 -3.14 10.85 13.70
CA CYS A 131 -3.64 9.49 13.86
C CYS A 131 -2.70 8.60 14.67
N ILE A 132 -1.39 8.87 14.69
CA ILE A 132 -0.43 8.09 15.47
C ILE A 132 -0.73 8.21 16.96
N LYS A 133 -0.94 9.44 17.43
CA LYS A 133 -1.27 9.74 18.83
C LYS A 133 -2.68 9.29 19.21
N ASN A 134 -3.66 9.46 18.31
CA ASN A 134 -5.07 9.22 18.60
C ASN A 134 -5.53 7.77 18.40
N LYS A 135 -4.81 6.96 17.59
CA LYS A 135 -5.14 5.55 17.30
C LYS A 135 -4.01 4.59 17.67
N ALA A 136 -3.20 4.96 18.66
CA ALA A 136 -2.20 4.05 19.22
C ALA A 136 -2.89 2.79 19.79
N PRO A 137 -2.38 1.58 19.50
CA PRO A 137 -2.92 0.37 20.09
C PRO A 137 -2.57 0.34 21.58
N ALA A 138 -3.41 -0.32 22.39
CA ALA A 138 -3.18 -0.44 23.83
C ALA A 138 -1.82 -1.09 24.09
N GLY A 139 -0.92 -0.37 24.80
CA GLY A 139 0.45 -0.80 25.07
C GLY A 139 1.53 -0.18 24.18
N TYR A 140 1.17 0.65 23.19
CA TYR A 140 2.15 1.40 22.41
C TYR A 140 2.59 2.67 23.13
N SER A 141 3.86 2.70 23.55
CA SER A 141 4.52 3.91 24.04
C SER A 141 5.46 4.40 22.95
N ALA A 142 5.20 5.59 22.41
CA ALA A 142 6.16 6.27 21.54
C ALA A 142 7.42 6.51 22.37
N LYS A 143 8.47 5.73 22.12
CA LYS A 143 9.78 5.90 22.74
C LYS A 143 10.53 7.03 22.07
#